data_AF-A0AA38IVY3-F1
#
_entry.id   AF-A0AA38IVY3-F1
#
_cell.length_a   1.000
_cell.length_b   1.000
_cell.length_c   1.000
_cell.angle_alpha   90.00
_cell.angle_beta   90.00
_cell.angle_gamma   90.00
#
_symmetry.space_group_name_H-M   'P 1'
#
loop_
_entity.id
_entity.type
_entity.pdbx_description
1 polymer ?
#
loop_
_entity_poly.entity_id
_entity_poly.type
_entity_poly.pdbx_seq_one_letter_code
_entity_poly.pdbx_strand_id
1 'polypeptide(L)'
;MKKKRWKEYLTKRTEEKYNKYKQQRNIVKNMVKEAKNKAWQEFGEKLETNSKTNQKLFYKVLKTLRKGKTARVETIKGQDGNITKTEEVMERWRQYYQELLGAKADKRNTDKVEERGFDELREDQEEKSNGITKEKLEWTIKKIKVEN
;
A
#
# COMPACT_ATOMS: atom_id res chain seq x y z
N MET A 1 -6.89 -17.92 -9.91
CA MET A 1 -7.01 -16.83 -8.90
C MET A 1 -5.96 -16.96 -7.81
N LYS A 2 -5.12 -15.93 -7.57
CA LYS A 2 -4.01 -15.99 -6.58
C LYS A 2 -4.47 -16.33 -5.15
N LYS A 3 -5.60 -15.78 -4.70
CA LYS A 3 -6.16 -16.02 -3.36
C LYS A 3 -6.54 -17.49 -3.12
N LYS A 4 -7.03 -18.19 -4.16
CA LYS A 4 -7.37 -19.61 -4.06
C LYS A 4 -6.11 -20.47 -3.88
N ARG A 5 -5.07 -20.22 -4.68
CA ARG A 5 -3.78 -20.91 -4.56
C ARG A 5 -3.08 -20.63 -3.23
N TRP A 6 -3.22 -19.41 -2.70
CA TRP A 6 -2.73 -19.07 -1.37
C TRP A 6 -3.40 -19.91 -0.27
N LYS A 7 -4.75 -20.03 -0.30
CA LYS A 7 -5.48 -20.90 0.63
C LYS A 7 -5.04 -22.36 0.50
N GLU A 8 -4.85 -22.85 -0.73
CA GLU A 8 -4.35 -24.21 -0.96
C GLU A 8 -2.95 -24.44 -0.37
N TYR A 9 -2.05 -23.46 -0.47
CA TYR A 9 -0.74 -23.51 0.18
C TYR A 9 -0.87 -23.52 1.71
N LEU A 10 -1.68 -22.65 2.31
CA LEU A 10 -1.84 -22.56 3.77
C LEU A 10 -2.28 -23.88 4.41
N THR A 11 -3.05 -24.72 3.71
CA THR A 11 -3.51 -26.03 4.24
C THR A 11 -2.41 -27.08 4.40
N LYS A 12 -1.44 -27.16 3.49
CA LYS A 12 -0.43 -28.24 3.47
C LYS A 12 1.03 -27.75 3.47
N ARG A 13 1.23 -26.42 3.37
CA ARG A 13 2.52 -25.70 3.31
C ARG A 13 3.61 -26.37 2.44
N THR A 14 3.19 -26.94 1.32
CA THR A 14 4.09 -27.66 0.40
C THR A 14 4.73 -26.71 -0.62
N GLU A 15 5.98 -26.95 -0.97
CA GLU A 15 6.77 -26.14 -1.93
C GLU A 15 6.10 -26.07 -3.32
N GLU A 16 5.55 -27.17 -3.82
CA GLU A 16 4.83 -27.19 -5.09
C GLU A 16 3.62 -26.24 -5.11
N LYS A 17 2.88 -26.18 -4.01
CA LYS A 17 1.70 -25.31 -3.89
C LYS A 17 2.11 -23.85 -3.80
N TYR A 18 3.23 -23.58 -3.14
CA TYR A 18 3.81 -22.24 -3.09
C TYR A 18 4.24 -21.77 -4.48
N ASN A 19 4.93 -22.62 -5.25
CA ASN A 19 5.33 -22.30 -6.61
C ASN A 19 4.13 -22.04 -7.54
N LYS A 20 3.06 -22.83 -7.43
CA LYS A 20 1.79 -22.59 -8.14
C LYS A 20 1.16 -21.24 -7.75
N TYR A 21 1.22 -20.85 -6.48
CA TYR A 21 0.78 -19.53 -6.04
C TYR A 21 1.66 -18.41 -6.61
N LYS A 22 3.00 -18.55 -6.56
CA LYS A 22 3.97 -17.58 -7.07
C LYS A 22 3.77 -17.31 -8.57
N GLN A 23 3.65 -18.37 -9.37
CA GLN A 23 3.33 -18.28 -10.80
C GLN A 23 2.01 -17.52 -11.02
N GLN A 24 0.95 -17.92 -10.32
CA GLN A 24 -0.36 -17.27 -10.46
C GLN A 24 -0.34 -15.80 -10.02
N ARG A 25 0.40 -15.46 -8.96
CA ARG A 25 0.58 -14.08 -8.49
C ARG A 25 1.28 -13.24 -9.55
N ASN A 26 2.33 -13.77 -10.19
CA ASN A 26 3.06 -13.07 -11.25
C ASN A 26 2.19 -12.84 -12.48
N ILE A 27 1.40 -13.83 -12.91
CA ILE A 27 0.44 -13.67 -14.01
C ILE A 27 -0.54 -12.53 -13.71
N VAL A 28 -1.13 -12.51 -12.51
CA VAL A 28 -2.05 -11.43 -12.11
C VAL A 28 -1.33 -10.08 -12.05
N LYS A 29 -0.09 -10.04 -11.55
CA LYS A 29 0.72 -8.82 -11.50
C LYS A 29 0.96 -8.26 -12.90
N ASN A 30 1.33 -9.10 -13.86
CA ASN A 30 1.57 -8.72 -15.24
C ASN A 30 0.28 -8.24 -15.92
N MET A 31 -0.82 -8.97 -15.75
CA MET A 31 -2.13 -8.57 -16.28
C MET A 31 -2.57 -7.20 -15.76
N VAL A 32 -2.39 -6.92 -14.47
CA VAL A 32 -2.71 -5.60 -13.89
C VAL A 32 -1.77 -4.52 -14.45
N LYS A 33 -0.49 -4.83 -14.65
CA LYS A 33 0.47 -3.90 -15.25
C LYS A 33 0.07 -3.55 -16.68
N GLU A 34 -0.24 -4.55 -17.50
CA GLU A 34 -0.69 -4.36 -18.88
C GLU A 34 -1.99 -3.56 -18.95
N ALA A 35 -2.98 -3.90 -18.12
CA ALA A 35 -4.24 -3.16 -18.05
C ALA A 35 -4.02 -1.68 -17.65
N LYS A 36 -3.13 -1.41 -16.70
CA LYS A 36 -2.76 -0.04 -16.33
C LYS A 36 -2.06 0.70 -17.47
N ASN A 37 -1.13 0.04 -18.15
CA ASN A 37 -0.42 0.64 -19.29
C ASN A 37 -1.40 0.98 -20.41
N LYS A 38 -2.30 0.06 -20.75
CA LYS A 38 -3.34 0.27 -21.76
C LYS A 38 -4.27 1.43 -21.39
N ALA A 39 -4.74 1.47 -20.14
CA ALA A 39 -5.58 2.57 -19.66
C ALA A 39 -4.87 3.93 -19.75
N TRP A 40 -3.55 3.98 -19.48
CA TRP A 40 -2.76 5.20 -19.63
C TRP A 40 -2.57 5.62 -21.09
N GLN A 41 -2.35 4.67 -21.99
CA GLN A 41 -2.26 4.93 -23.43
C GLN A 41 -3.58 5.48 -23.98
N GLU A 42 -4.69 4.80 -23.73
CA GLU A 42 -6.04 5.24 -24.16
C GLU A 42 -6.40 6.62 -23.58
N PHE A 43 -6.00 6.89 -22.34
CA PHE A 43 -6.18 8.20 -21.74
C PHE A 43 -5.38 9.28 -22.46
N GLY A 44 -4.12 8.99 -22.82
CA GLY A 44 -3.26 9.88 -23.59
C GLY A 44 -3.80 10.18 -24.99
N GLU A 45 -4.24 9.15 -25.72
CA GLU A 45 -4.85 9.30 -27.04
C GLU A 45 -6.12 10.15 -27.02
N LYS A 46 -6.98 9.93 -26.01
CA LYS A 46 -8.16 10.77 -25.78
C LYS A 46 -7.78 12.21 -25.46
N LEU A 47 -6.72 12.40 -24.67
CA LEU A 47 -6.25 13.73 -24.33
C LEU A 47 -5.70 14.48 -25.57
N GLU A 48 -4.93 13.80 -26.42
CA GLU A 48 -4.44 14.36 -27.68
C GLU A 48 -5.60 14.73 -28.62
N THR A 49 -6.56 13.82 -28.79
CA THR A 49 -7.77 14.08 -29.59
C THR A 49 -8.53 15.30 -29.06
N ASN A 50 -8.74 15.38 -27.75
CA ASN A 50 -9.41 16.52 -27.13
C ASN A 50 -8.63 17.83 -27.29
N SER A 51 -7.30 17.81 -27.39
CA SER A 51 -6.52 19.03 -27.62
C SER A 51 -6.89 19.72 -28.94
N LYS A 52 -7.23 18.91 -29.97
CA LYS A 52 -7.58 19.36 -31.32
C LYS A 52 -9.08 19.60 -31.47
N THR A 53 -9.91 18.70 -30.91
CA THR A 53 -11.37 18.69 -31.14
C THR A 53 -12.18 19.37 -30.03
N ASN A 54 -11.73 19.33 -28.77
CA ASN A 54 -12.47 19.87 -27.64
C ASN A 54 -11.55 20.46 -26.56
N GLN A 55 -11.06 21.66 -26.86
CA GLN A 55 -10.07 22.36 -26.05
C GLN A 55 -10.53 22.64 -24.60
N LYS A 56 -11.84 22.85 -24.40
CA LYS A 56 -12.42 23.02 -23.05
C LYS A 56 -12.26 21.75 -22.20
N LEU A 57 -12.52 20.57 -22.78
CA LEU A 57 -12.37 19.30 -22.08
C LEU A 57 -10.89 19.00 -21.80
N PHE A 58 -10.00 19.30 -22.75
CA PHE A 58 -8.55 19.17 -22.59
C PHE A 58 -8.04 19.94 -21.36
N TYR A 59 -8.33 21.25 -21.27
CA TYR A 59 -7.87 22.05 -20.12
C TYR A 59 -8.53 21.65 -18.81
N LYS A 60 -9.77 21.14 -18.82
CA LYS A 60 -10.42 20.59 -17.62
C LYS A 60 -9.64 19.39 -17.07
N VAL A 61 -9.24 18.46 -17.95
CA VAL A 61 -8.45 17.29 -17.57
C VAL A 61 -7.07 17.70 -17.04
N LEU A 62 -6.38 18.63 -17.71
CA LEU A 62 -5.08 19.14 -17.23
C LEU A 62 -5.19 19.80 -15.84
N LYS A 63 -6.25 20.58 -15.60
CA LYS A 63 -6.52 21.19 -14.29
C LYS A 63 -6.69 20.13 -13.20
N THR A 64 -7.39 19.03 -13.49
CA THR A 64 -7.53 17.93 -12.53
C THR A 64 -6.22 17.19 -12.30
N LEU A 65 -5.42 16.98 -13.34
CA LEU A 65 -4.13 16.30 -13.24
C LEU A 65 -3.14 17.09 -12.37
N ARG A 66 -3.09 18.42 -12.54
CA ARG A 66 -2.22 19.31 -11.74
C ARG A 66 -2.58 19.33 -10.25
N LYS A 67 -3.87 19.20 -9.91
CA LYS A 67 -4.31 19.11 -8.52
C LYS A 67 -3.84 17.82 -7.82
N GLY A 68 -3.40 16.82 -8.59
CA GLY A 68 -3.00 15.52 -8.06
C GLY A 68 -4.15 14.78 -7.38
N LYS A 69 -3.81 13.67 -6.74
CA LYS A 69 -4.74 12.94 -5.89
C LYS A 69 -4.72 13.61 -4.51
N THR A 70 -5.72 14.44 -4.21
CA THR A 70 -5.91 14.90 -2.83
C THR A 70 -6.17 13.68 -1.97
N ALA A 71 -5.24 13.37 -1.06
CA ALA A 71 -5.47 12.34 -0.06
C ALA A 71 -6.74 12.75 0.69
N ARG A 72 -7.80 11.93 0.58
CA ARG A 72 -8.91 12.08 1.51
C ARG A 72 -8.32 11.75 2.87
N VAL A 73 -8.30 12.73 3.77
CA VAL A 73 -8.04 12.48 5.19
C VAL A 73 -9.09 11.45 5.61
N GLU A 74 -8.66 10.25 5.97
CA GLU A 74 -9.56 9.22 6.48
C GLU A 74 -10.12 9.74 7.80
N THR A 75 -11.35 10.23 7.75
CA THR A 75 -12.02 10.82 8.89
C THR A 75 -12.45 9.71 9.83
N ILE A 76 -11.77 9.61 10.98
CA ILE A 76 -12.13 8.66 12.03
C ILE A 76 -13.36 9.19 12.76
N LYS A 77 -14.34 8.31 12.99
CA LYS A 77 -15.53 8.65 13.78
C LYS A 77 -15.20 8.59 15.27
N GLY A 78 -15.45 9.70 15.95
CA GLY A 78 -15.46 9.79 17.41
C GLY A 78 -16.59 8.96 18.02
N GLN A 79 -16.56 8.82 19.35
CA GLN A 79 -17.56 8.06 20.10
C GLN A 79 -18.99 8.63 19.91
N ASP A 80 -19.10 9.95 19.74
CA ASP A 80 -20.35 10.66 19.48
C ASP A 80 -20.72 10.75 17.99
N GLY A 81 -19.99 10.05 17.11
CA GLY A 81 -20.21 10.09 15.66
C GLY A 81 -19.62 11.29 14.93
N ASN A 82 -19.02 12.25 15.64
CA ASN A 82 -18.33 13.40 15.05
C ASN A 82 -16.97 13.02 14.41
N ILE A 83 -16.61 13.71 13.33
CA ILE A 83 -15.37 13.51 12.61
C ILE A 83 -14.21 14.18 13.35
N THR A 84 -13.24 13.37 13.77
CA THR A 84 -12.12 13.77 14.61
C THR A 84 -11.00 14.42 13.79
N LYS A 85 -10.44 15.55 14.24
CA LYS A 85 -9.30 16.24 13.59
C LYS A 85 -8.01 15.43 13.76
N THR A 86 -6.99 15.72 12.95
CA THR A 86 -5.71 14.97 12.90
C THR A 86 -5.04 14.78 14.28
N GLU A 87 -5.13 15.77 15.18
CA GLU A 87 -4.53 15.71 16.53
C GLU A 87 -5.28 14.80 17.50
N GLU A 88 -6.60 14.68 17.33
CA GLU A 88 -7.48 13.90 18.21
C GLU A 88 -7.57 12.42 17.74
N VAL A 89 -6.99 12.08 16.60
CA VAL A 89 -6.92 10.71 16.06
C VAL A 89 -6.18 9.78 17.03
N MET A 90 -5.03 10.22 17.54
CA MET A 90 -4.22 9.43 18.48
C MET A 90 -4.99 9.18 19.79
N GLU A 91 -5.75 10.17 20.24
CA GLU A 91 -6.61 10.06 21.41
C GLU A 91 -7.73 9.04 21.19
N ARG A 92 -8.39 9.09 20.03
CA ARG A 92 -9.44 8.13 19.68
C ARG A 92 -8.92 6.70 19.60
N TRP A 93 -7.71 6.50 19.04
CA TRP A 93 -7.03 5.20 19.04
C TRP A 93 -6.71 4.73 20.45
N ARG A 94 -6.22 5.62 21.32
CA ARG A 94 -5.95 5.30 22.73
C ARG A 94 -7.21 4.84 23.44
N GLN A 95 -8.31 5.57 23.33
CA GLN A 95 -9.60 5.20 23.91
C GLN A 95 -10.13 3.87 23.36
N TYR A 96 -10.06 3.68 22.03
CA TYR A 96 -10.49 2.43 21.40
C TYR A 96 -9.70 1.22 21.95
N TYR A 97 -8.37 1.32 22.03
CA TYR A 97 -7.57 0.23 22.57
C TYR A 97 -7.77 0.06 24.08
N GLN A 98 -8.01 1.13 24.82
CA GLN A 98 -8.33 1.05 26.24
C GLN A 98 -9.67 0.34 26.48
N GLU A 99 -10.69 0.60 25.67
CA GLU A 99 -11.97 -0.14 25.71
C GLU A 99 -11.77 -1.60 25.29
N LEU A 100 -11.07 -1.84 24.18
CA LEU A 100 -10.82 -3.17 23.64
C LEU A 100 -10.00 -4.07 24.58
N LEU A 101 -8.99 -3.49 25.25
CA LEU A 101 -8.11 -4.22 26.17
C LEU A 101 -8.65 -4.24 27.59
N GLY A 102 -9.31 -3.17 28.03
CA GLY A 102 -10.01 -3.11 29.33
C GLY A 102 -11.12 -4.16 29.42
N ALA A 103 -11.95 -4.28 28.38
CA ALA A 103 -12.98 -5.32 28.30
C ALA A 103 -12.42 -6.75 28.22
N LYS A 104 -11.13 -6.93 27.88
CA LYS A 104 -10.44 -8.23 27.94
C LYS A 104 -9.87 -8.52 29.31
N ALA A 105 -9.54 -7.51 30.12
CA ALA A 105 -9.02 -7.72 31.46
C ALA A 105 -10.06 -8.38 32.39
N ASP A 106 -11.35 -8.04 32.22
CA ASP A 106 -12.48 -8.64 32.94
C ASP A 106 -12.90 -10.03 32.40
N LYS A 107 -12.44 -10.41 31.20
CA LYS A 107 -12.73 -11.70 30.55
C LYS A 107 -11.58 -12.70 30.63
N ARG A 108 -10.55 -12.44 31.44
CA ARG A 108 -9.41 -13.36 31.66
C ARG A 108 -9.73 -14.62 32.47
N ASN A 109 -10.99 -15.09 32.47
CA ASN A 109 -11.31 -16.42 32.99
C ASN A 109 -12.09 -17.33 32.05
N THR A 110 -12.47 -16.91 30.85
CA THR A 110 -13.04 -17.85 29.88
C THR A 110 -12.67 -17.47 28.46
N ASP A 111 -12.01 -18.43 27.80
CA ASP A 111 -11.86 -18.62 26.36
C ASP A 111 -10.54 -18.16 25.74
N LYS A 112 -9.75 -19.20 25.42
CA LYS A 112 -8.56 -19.18 24.57
C LYS A 112 -8.91 -18.48 23.26
N VAL A 113 -8.44 -17.24 23.11
CA VAL A 113 -8.51 -16.53 21.84
C VAL A 113 -7.41 -17.09 20.94
N GLU A 114 -7.81 -17.82 19.91
CA GLU A 114 -6.92 -18.22 18.81
C GLU A 114 -6.21 -16.98 18.25
N GLU A 115 -4.90 -16.96 18.44
CA GLU A 115 -3.99 -15.98 17.86
C GLU A 115 -3.97 -16.18 16.34
N ARG A 116 -4.89 -15.51 15.62
CA ARG A 116 -4.71 -15.27 14.18
C ARG A 116 -3.54 -14.32 14.04
N GLY A 117 -2.35 -14.88 13.94
CA GLY A 117 -1.14 -14.18 13.56
C GLY A 117 -1.42 -13.34 12.32
N PHE A 118 -1.49 -12.02 12.52
CA PHE A 118 -1.30 -11.05 11.45
C PHE A 118 0.21 -10.98 11.22
N ASP A 119 0.75 -12.08 10.71
CA ASP A 119 2.12 -12.14 10.23
C ASP A 119 2.08 -11.50 8.85
N GLU A 120 2.07 -10.16 8.86
CA GLU A 120 2.43 -9.35 7.71
C GLU A 120 3.92 -9.58 7.49
N LEU A 121 4.23 -10.70 6.83
CA LEU A 121 5.53 -10.94 6.23
C LEU A 121 5.72 -9.87 5.15
N ARG A 122 6.27 -8.75 5.64
CA ARG A 122 7.39 -8.01 5.08
C ARG A 122 7.92 -8.74 3.85
N GLU A 123 7.77 -8.08 2.71
CA GLU A 123 8.34 -8.54 1.45
C GLU A 123 9.76 -9.04 1.68
N ASP A 124 10.02 -10.28 1.31
CA ASP A 124 11.36 -10.76 0.98
C ASP A 124 11.86 -9.92 -0.19
N GLN A 125 12.43 -8.76 0.16
CA GLN A 125 13.54 -8.14 -0.54
C GLN A 125 14.78 -8.95 -0.15
N GLU A 126 14.93 -10.15 -0.70
CA GLU A 126 16.24 -10.78 -0.73
C GLU A 126 17.07 -10.12 -1.84
N GLU A 127 17.92 -9.21 -1.35
CA GLU A 127 19.32 -9.02 -1.73
C GLU A 127 19.64 -8.41 -3.10
N LYS A 128 19.58 -7.08 -3.11
CA LYS A 128 20.82 -6.29 -3.25
C LYS A 128 20.90 -5.26 -2.12
N SER A 129 21.00 -5.74 -0.88
CA SER A 129 21.40 -4.90 0.26
C SER A 129 22.92 -4.71 0.22
N ASN A 130 23.40 -3.97 -0.77
CA ASN A 130 24.58 -3.15 -0.51
C ASN A 130 24.08 -1.94 0.26
N GLY A 131 23.83 -2.15 1.55
CA GLY A 131 23.46 -1.07 2.46
C GLY A 131 24.42 0.08 2.25
N ILE A 132 23.88 1.26 1.94
CA ILE A 132 24.69 2.45 1.78
C ILE A 132 25.23 2.77 3.17
N THR A 133 26.43 2.30 3.47
CA THR A 133 27.11 2.60 4.72
C THR A 133 27.41 4.10 4.74
N LYS A 134 27.37 4.70 5.94
CA LYS A 134 27.71 6.11 6.16
C LYS A 134 29.05 6.48 5.50
N GLU A 135 30.01 5.58 5.57
CA GLU A 135 31.33 5.69 4.92
C GLU A 135 31.24 5.80 3.39
N LYS A 136 30.31 5.07 2.76
CA LYS A 136 30.10 5.12 1.31
C LYS A 136 29.48 6.45 0.88
N LEU A 137 28.56 6.99 1.68
CA LEU A 137 28.00 8.34 1.49
C LEU A 137 29.08 9.41 1.63
N GLU A 138 29.87 9.35 2.70
CA GLU A 138 30.95 10.30 2.96
C GLU A 138 32.02 10.27 1.85
N TRP A 139 32.37 9.08 1.36
CA TRP A 139 33.24 8.92 0.19
C TRP A 139 32.65 9.55 -1.07
N THR A 140 31.36 9.32 -1.37
CA THR A 140 30.71 9.94 -2.54
C THR A 140 30.66 11.46 -2.45
N ILE A 141 30.38 12.00 -1.26
CA ILE A 141 30.35 13.46 -1.04
C ILE A 141 31.75 14.06 -1.20
N LYS A 142 32.78 13.38 -0.68
CA LYS A 142 34.18 13.83 -0.84
C LYS A 142 34.62 13.83 -2.30
N LYS A 143 34.23 12.81 -3.07
CA LYS A 143 34.55 12.73 -4.50
C LYS A 143 33.93 13.88 -5.31
N ILE A 144 32.63 14.14 -5.11
CA ILE A 144 31.92 15.24 -5.79
C ILE A 144 32.53 16.61 -5.44
N LYS A 145 33.10 16.77 -4.25
CA LYS A 145 33.72 18.01 -3.80
C LYS A 145 35.15 18.23 -4.31
N VAL A 146 35.78 17.20 -4.89
CA VAL A 146 37.14 17.27 -5.49
C VAL A 146 37.06 17.46 -7.01
N GLU A 147 35.94 17.09 -7.64
CA GLU A 147 35.68 17.25 -9.08
C GLU A 147 35.01 18.60 -9.44
N ASN A 148 34.93 19.55 -8.50
CA ASN A 148 34.43 20.93 -8.67
C ASN A 148 35.48 21.97 -8.25
#